data_AF-A7XXC4-F1
#
_entry.id   AF-A7XXC4-F1
#
_cell.length_a   1.000
_cell.length_b   1.000
_cell.length_c   1.000
_cell.angle_alpha   90.00
_cell.angle_beta   90.00
_cell.angle_gamma   90.00
#
_symmetry.space_group_name_H-M   'P 1'
#
loop_
_entity.id
_entity.type
_entity.pdbx_description
1 polymer ?
#
loop_
_entity_poly.entity_id
_entity_poly.type
_entity_poly.pdbx_seq_one_letter_code
_entity_poly.pdbx_strand_id
1 'polypeptide(L)' 'KITRLVEYATNRSLPVVIVCASGGARMQEGSLSLMQMAKISSASYNYQSDKKLFYVSILTSPTTGGVTASFGMLGD' A
#
# COMPACT_ATOMS: atom_id res chain seq x y z
N LYS A 1 0.78 5.81 -7.97
CA LYS A 1 2.25 5.77 -7.79
C LYS A 1 2.68 4.56 -6.97
N ILE A 2 2.06 4.31 -5.81
CA ILE A 2 2.39 3.18 -4.92
C ILE A 2 2.29 1.82 -5.63
N THR A 3 1.20 1.52 -6.35
CA THR A 3 1.05 0.25 -7.07
C THR A 3 2.21 -0.06 -8.02
N ARG A 4 2.68 0.96 -8.76
CA ARG A 4 3.80 0.81 -9.69
C ARG A 4 5.12 0.52 -8.96
N LEU A 5 5.31 1.07 -7.76
CA LEU A 5 6.47 0.77 -6.92
C LEU A 5 6.44 -0.69 -6.48
N VAL A 6 5.27 -1.16 -6.02
CA VAL A 6 5.08 -2.56 -5.61
C VAL A 6 5.33 -3.50 -6.79
N GLU A 7 4.70 -3.28 -7.94
CA GLU A 7 4.91 -4.09 -9.15
C GLU A 7 6.37 -4.11 -9.61
N TYR A 8 7.05 -2.96 -9.56
CA TYR A 8 8.46 -2.86 -9.90
C TYR A 8 9.33 -3.68 -8.94
N ALA A 9 9.03 -3.62 -7.64
CA ALA A 9 9.71 -4.41 -6.63
C ALA A 9 9.42 -5.91 -6.78
N THR A 10 8.19 -6.31 -7.14
CA THR A 10 7.84 -7.71 -7.46
C THR A 10 8.71 -8.23 -8.60
N ASN A 11 8.82 -7.47 -9.69
CA ASN A 11 9.57 -7.88 -10.88
C ASN A 11 11.08 -7.99 -10.62
N ARG A 12 11.63 -7.12 -9.77
CA ARG A 12 13.07 -7.10 -9.45
C ARG A 12 13.42 -7.88 -8.19
N SER A 13 12.45 -8.51 -7.55
CA SER A 13 12.59 -9.18 -6.26
C SER A 13 13.23 -8.30 -5.18
N LEU A 14 12.80 -7.05 -5.05
CA LEU A 14 13.34 -6.08 -4.08
C LEU A 14 12.43 -5.94 -2.87
N PRO A 15 12.96 -5.71 -1.65
CA PRO A 15 12.16 -5.37 -0.48
C PRO A 15 11.47 -4.01 -0.66
N VAL A 16 10.30 -3.85 -0.06
CA VAL A 16 9.50 -2.61 -0.14
C VAL A 16 9.35 -2.02 1.26
N VAL A 17 9.66 -0.74 1.40
CA VAL A 17 9.40 0.03 2.62
C VAL A 17 8.49 1.20 2.27
N ILE A 18 7.35 1.30 2.93
CA ILE A 18 6.39 2.40 2.76
C ILE A 18 6.24 3.15 4.07
N VAL A 19 6.51 4.46 4.04
CA VAL A 19 6.20 5.37 5.15
C VAL A 19 4.81 5.95 4.92
N CYS A 20 3.88 5.62 5.80
CA CYS A 20 2.50 6.06 5.74
C CYS A 20 2.33 7.33 6.57
N ALA A 21 1.85 8.40 5.93
CA ALA A 21 1.33 9.61 6.56
C ALA A 21 0.11 10.07 5.75
N SER A 22 -1.09 9.83 6.25
CA SER A 22 -2.35 10.20 5.60
C SER A 22 -3.50 10.42 6.59
N GLY A 23 -4.33 11.42 6.30
CA GLY A 23 -5.63 11.62 6.97
C GLY A 23 -6.76 10.73 6.45
N GLY A 24 -6.49 9.81 5.53
CA GLY A 24 -7.47 8.88 4.95
C GLY A 24 -7.58 8.97 3.43
N ALA A 25 -8.73 8.54 2.89
CA ALA A 25 -9.03 8.66 1.47
C ALA A 25 -9.42 10.11 1.14
N ARG A 26 -8.98 10.62 -0.02
CA ARG A 26 -9.33 11.97 -0.48
C ARG A 26 -10.79 12.04 -0.91
N MET A 27 -11.65 12.65 -0.11
CA MET A 27 -13.09 12.72 -0.41
C MET A 27 -13.42 13.47 -1.71
N GLN A 28 -12.56 14.41 -2.14
CA GLN A 28 -12.74 15.19 -3.37
C GLN A 28 -12.71 14.32 -4.63
N GLU A 29 -12.00 13.20 -4.58
CA GLU A 29 -11.89 12.23 -5.67
C GLU A 29 -13.02 11.16 -5.60
N GLY A 30 -13.89 11.20 -4.58
CA GLY A 30 -15.07 10.35 -4.46
C GLY A 30 -14.76 8.84 -4.40
N SER A 31 -15.46 8.05 -5.20
CA SER A 31 -15.30 6.59 -5.26
C SER A 31 -13.94 6.15 -5.85
N LEU A 32 -13.29 7.01 -6.65
CA LEU A 32 -11.97 6.73 -7.20
C LEU A 32 -10.93 6.58 -6.09
N SER A 33 -11.05 7.38 -5.04
CA SER A 33 -10.16 7.33 -3.87
C SER A 33 -10.19 5.97 -3.18
N LEU A 34 -11.38 5.38 -3.09
CA LEU A 34 -11.58 4.04 -2.52
C LEU A 34 -10.97 2.96 -3.43
N MET A 35 -11.19 3.06 -4.74
CA MET A 35 -10.64 2.12 -5.73
C MET A 35 -9.12 2.10 -5.74
N GLN A 36 -8.45 3.24 -5.51
CA GLN A 36 -6.99 3.26 -5.38
C GLN A 36 -6.51 2.39 -4.21
N MET A 37 -7.27 2.33 -3.11
CA MET A 37 -6.91 1.53 -1.95
C MET A 37 -7.00 0.04 -2.26
N ALA A 38 -8.11 -0.38 -2.89
CA ALA A 38 -8.28 -1.77 -3.36
C ALA A 38 -7.16 -2.18 -4.33
N LYS A 39 -6.78 -1.28 -5.25
CA LYS A 39 -5.69 -1.53 -6.21
C LYS A 39 -4.34 -1.75 -5.52
N ILE A 40 -4.01 -0.94 -4.51
CA ILE A 40 -2.74 -1.09 -3.79
C ILE A 40 -2.75 -2.35 -2.93
N SER A 41 -3.85 -2.66 -2.24
CA SER A 41 -3.98 -3.90 -1.45
C SER A 41 -3.81 -5.14 -2.32
N SER A 42 -4.44 -5.20 -3.50
CA SER A 42 -4.31 -6.32 -4.42
C SER A 42 -2.87 -6.49 -4.91
N ALA A 43 -2.18 -5.41 -5.27
CA ALA A 43 -0.78 -5.48 -5.68
C ALA A 43 0.15 -5.92 -4.54
N SER A 44 -0.11 -5.47 -3.30
CA SER A 44 0.67 -5.86 -2.12
C SER A 44 0.46 -7.34 -1.78
N TYR A 45 -0.77 -7.84 -1.92
CA TYR A 45 -1.08 -9.26 -1.77
C TYR A 45 -0.34 -10.12 -2.79
N ASN A 46 -0.36 -9.73 -4.07
CA ASN A 46 0.39 -10.45 -5.11
C ASN A 46 1.90 -10.44 -4.85
N TYR A 47 2.44 -9.31 -4.38
CA TYR A 47 3.86 -9.19 -4.00
C TYR A 47 4.25 -10.19 -2.89
N GLN A 48 3.45 -10.31 -1.83
CA GLN A 48 3.67 -11.28 -0.77
C GLN A 48 3.46 -12.74 -1.23
N SER A 49 2.40 -13.01 -2.01
CA SER A 49 2.09 -14.36 -2.51
C SER A 49 3.14 -14.90 -3.47
N ASP A 50 3.58 -14.10 -4.45
CA ASP A 50 4.45 -14.58 -5.52
C ASP A 50 5.92 -14.70 -5.09
N LYS A 51 6.37 -13.75 -4.26
CA LYS A 51 7.80 -13.58 -3.98
C LYS A 51 8.19 -13.73 -2.52
N LYS A 52 7.23 -13.65 -1.57
CA LYS A 52 7.47 -13.66 -0.11
C LYS A 52 8.60 -12.72 0.31
N LEU A 53 8.63 -11.55 -0.31
CA LEU A 53 9.65 -10.53 -0.04
C LEU A 53 9.20 -9.64 1.09
N PHE A 54 10.19 -9.09 1.79
CA PHE A 54 9.97 -8.28 2.97
C PHE A 54 9.24 -6.96 2.64
N TYR A 55 8.05 -6.81 3.20
CA TYR A 55 7.25 -5.60 3.09
C TYR A 55 7.11 -4.91 4.46
N VAL A 56 7.70 -3.72 4.60
CA VAL A 56 7.60 -2.93 5.84
C VAL A 56 6.70 -1.72 5.64
N SER A 57 5.70 -1.60 6.50
CA SER A 57 4.90 -0.39 6.63
C SER A 57 5.28 0.38 7.90
N ILE A 58 5.81 1.58 7.73
CA ILE A 58 6.14 2.49 8.82
C ILE A 58 4.96 3.46 8.99
N LEU A 59 4.17 3.26 10.03
CA LEU A 59 3.03 4.12 10.35
C LEU A 59 3.52 5.38 11.08
N THR A 60 3.34 6.55 10.46
CA THR A 60 3.66 7.84 11.07
C THR A 60 2.38 8.66 11.32
N SER A 61 2.42 9.59 12.27
CA SER A 61 1.24 10.40 12.60
C SER A 61 1.09 11.57 11.60
N PRO A 62 -0.10 11.79 11.00
CA PRO A 62 -1.32 10.99 11.14
C PRO A 62 -1.36 9.84 10.11
N THR A 63 -1.80 8.64 10.51
CA THR A 63 -2.21 7.57 9.58
C THR A 63 -3.59 7.07 9.98
N THR A 64 -4.62 7.49 9.25
CA THR A 64 -6.02 7.20 9.58
C THR A 64 -6.81 6.68 8.38
N GLY A 65 -8.00 6.14 8.68
CA GLY A 65 -8.98 5.74 7.68
C GLY A 65 -8.50 4.65 6.74
N GLY A 66 -8.70 4.86 5.45
CA GLY A 66 -8.47 3.83 4.45
C GLY A 66 -7.00 3.41 4.27
N VAL A 67 -6.01 4.25 4.63
CA VAL A 67 -4.59 3.88 4.52
C VAL A 67 -4.24 2.83 5.58
N THR A 68 -4.73 3.02 6.80
CA THR A 68 -4.61 2.04 7.88
C THR A 68 -5.34 0.75 7.52
N ALA A 69 -6.54 0.83 6.95
CA ALA A 69 -7.36 -0.34 6.57
C ALA A 69 -6.89 -1.06 5.28
N SER A 70 -5.78 -0.64 4.67
CA SER A 70 -5.26 -1.23 3.44
C SER A 70 -3.77 -1.53 3.59
N PHE A 71 -2.93 -1.02 2.68
CA PHE A 71 -1.50 -1.32 2.62
C PHE A 71 -0.74 -0.91 3.89
N GLY A 72 -1.26 0.04 4.68
CA GLY A 72 -0.63 0.47 5.93
C GLY A 72 -0.52 -0.64 6.99
N MET A 73 -1.46 -1.60 7.04
CA MET A 73 -1.42 -2.71 8.00
C MET A 73 -1.18 -4.08 7.35
N LEU A 74 -0.97 -4.13 6.03
CA LEU A 74 -0.63 -5.36 5.31
C LEU A 74 0.89 -5.63 5.30
N GLY A 75 1.67 -4.88 6.09
CA GLY A 75 3.11 -5.14 6.31
C GLY A 75 3.35 -6.52 6.93
N ASP A 76 4.51 -7.10 6.64
CA ASP A 76 5.04 -8.25 7.40
C ASP A 76 5.40 -7.86 8.84
#